data_AF-A0A1M7DKJ5-F1
#
_entry.id   AF-A0A1M7DKJ5-F1
#
_cell.length_a   1.000
_cell.length_b   1.000
_cell.length_c   1.000
_cell.angle_alpha   90.00
_cell.angle_beta   90.00
_cell.angle_gamma   90.00
#
_symmetry.space_group_name_H-M   'P 1'
#
loop_
_entity.id
_entity.type
_entity.pdbx_description
1 polymer ?
#
loop_
_entity_poly.entity_id
_entity_poly.type
_entity_poly.pdbx_seq_one_letter_code
_entity_poly.pdbx_strand_id
1 'polypeptide(L)'
;MELNKEPLLILVICFILGIFFQDQFLLGKEWVISCAVLIIAILVSLFLTTYFLHKIKMILLGLLFFGIGIILHFYNSLPQKMIIPVNKNETIIFKISQKLNSTEKYKKYEGIGQLDKNHFNSVFYIPKNAEDLDFKHYYKTKAYITQPRQPQYDFQFNYAQYLKRRGIYYQTYISEKISSAERNDLGFTEQIRQYRLNVLKKIDKTEMNVSTKEFLKGIILADRTEMDAVTVKDFNRSGLVHLLAISGTHIVIIFGLFYFLMIHSIPLQFRKYAVILSLVFIWLFALFIGFGNSVLRSCIMLSVYFIFILLQRKPDLLHSLALSAFIILIIDTQQLFDVGFQLSFLAVLGIFWLNQPLLKYFPRADNYFKKLIFSTITISLSAQLATLPLVLYYFHQFSWVSIVANFIIVPFSEVIIVFSFLMVLLITFGFDLSFVDKVYDIVTQLLLKVIHWFAGADVVFIESIPMNLIEVLSVSIAIYMLRALILKINFKNSMNFTIAVLAFLIVRIGCNIIVNQKEEVLVHSLSKSKILSIKKGNKVCFWIPDSVVREKVLQFIIEPYCSSRRIDHFEIKQIPFSTKKIVFEDQIYEMK
;
A
#
# COMPACT_ATOMS: atom_id res chain seq x y z
N MET A 1 15.07 18.93 20.96
CA MET A 1 15.41 19.53 19.65
C MET A 1 16.72 18.89 19.21
N GLU A 2 16.63 17.72 18.57
CA GLU A 2 17.76 16.92 18.06
C GLU A 2 17.87 16.98 16.53
N LEU A 3 16.97 17.71 15.85
CA LEU A 3 16.94 17.78 14.38
C LEU A 3 18.22 18.38 13.76
N ASN A 4 18.97 19.21 14.49
CA ASN A 4 20.28 19.72 14.01
C ASN A 4 21.36 18.62 13.89
N LYS A 5 21.13 17.40 14.39
CA LYS A 5 22.05 16.26 14.21
C LYS A 5 21.81 15.47 12.92
N GLU A 6 20.67 15.68 12.27
CA GLU A 6 20.17 14.84 11.16
C GLU A 6 19.90 15.67 9.89
N PRO A 7 20.93 16.25 9.26
CA PRO A 7 20.73 17.21 8.16
C PRO A 7 20.01 16.59 6.96
N LEU A 8 20.30 15.33 6.61
CA LEU A 8 19.68 14.66 5.46
C LEU A 8 18.16 14.53 5.63
N LEU A 9 17.69 14.20 6.84
CA LEU A 9 16.26 14.03 7.09
C LEU A 9 15.49 15.32 6.83
N ILE A 10 16.01 16.47 7.28
CA ILE A 10 15.40 17.79 7.05
C ILE A 10 15.30 18.08 5.56
N LEU A 11 16.36 17.80 4.80
CA LEU A 11 16.40 18.05 3.36
C LEU A 11 15.40 17.19 2.61
N VAL A 12 15.27 15.92 3.00
CA VAL A 12 14.29 15.00 2.40
C VAL A 12 12.86 15.43 2.76
N ILE A 13 12.62 15.96 3.96
CA ILE A 13 11.32 16.57 4.30
C ILE A 13 11.04 17.77 3.39
N CYS A 14 12.01 18.67 3.17
CA CYS A 14 11.85 19.79 2.23
C CYS A 14 11.55 19.31 0.81
N PHE A 15 12.23 18.25 0.34
CA PHE A 15 11.97 17.63 -0.95
C PHE A 15 10.55 17.07 -1.06
N ILE A 16 10.09 16.34 -0.03
CA ILE A 16 8.71 15.82 0.06
C ILE A 16 7.68 16.96 0.03
N LEU A 17 7.92 18.05 0.76
CA LEU A 17 7.05 19.23 0.73
C LEU A 17 6.97 19.86 -0.67
N GLY A 18 8.06 19.86 -1.43
CA GLY A 18 8.08 20.30 -2.82
C GLY A 18 7.22 19.43 -3.75
N ILE A 19 7.26 18.11 -3.57
CA ILE A 19 6.40 17.16 -4.29
C ILE A 19 4.92 17.43 -3.98
N PHE A 20 4.56 17.54 -2.69
CA PHE A 20 3.19 17.86 -2.27
C PHE A 20 2.69 19.20 -2.83
N PHE A 21 3.55 20.22 -2.82
CA PHE A 21 3.22 21.53 -3.36
C PHE A 21 2.86 21.44 -4.85
N GLN A 22 3.67 20.72 -5.65
CA GLN A 22 3.39 20.55 -7.07
C GLN A 22 2.13 19.69 -7.35
N ASP A 23 1.86 18.65 -6.55
CA ASP A 23 0.65 17.82 -6.71
C ASP A 23 -0.64 18.61 -6.43
N GLN A 24 -0.61 19.54 -5.47
CA GLN A 24 -1.77 20.35 -5.10
C GLN A 24 -1.99 21.55 -6.03
N PHE A 25 -0.94 22.30 -6.36
CA PHE A 25 -1.07 23.55 -7.13
C PHE A 25 -0.89 23.36 -8.64
N LEU A 26 -0.41 22.20 -9.11
CA LEU A 26 -0.23 21.87 -10.53
C LEU A 26 0.42 23.00 -11.34
N LEU A 27 1.58 23.48 -10.90
CA LEU A 27 2.27 24.58 -11.57
C LEU A 27 2.53 24.24 -13.05
N GLY A 28 2.22 25.19 -13.92
CA GLY A 28 2.49 25.09 -15.35
C GLY A 28 3.99 25.09 -15.66
N LYS A 29 4.33 24.74 -16.91
CA LYS A 29 5.72 24.62 -17.38
C LYS A 29 6.55 25.89 -17.14
N GLU A 30 5.96 27.07 -17.28
CA GLU A 30 6.63 28.36 -17.10
C GLU A 30 7.13 28.55 -15.65
N TRP A 31 6.27 28.27 -14.67
CA TRP A 31 6.61 28.34 -13.25
C TRP A 31 7.70 27.34 -12.88
N VAL A 32 7.66 26.13 -13.46
CA VAL A 32 8.69 25.10 -13.24
C VAL A 32 10.05 25.54 -13.80
N ILE A 33 10.08 26.23 -14.94
CA ILE A 33 11.31 26.83 -15.49
C ILE A 33 11.84 27.91 -14.56
N SER A 34 10.98 28.79 -14.03
CA SER A 34 11.37 29.80 -13.05
C SER A 34 11.94 29.18 -11.77
N CYS A 35 11.35 28.09 -11.27
CA CYS A 35 11.89 27.31 -10.16
C CYS A 35 13.28 26.73 -10.49
N ALA A 36 13.49 26.24 -11.72
CA ALA A 36 14.78 25.71 -12.15
C ALA A 36 15.88 26.78 -12.19
N VAL A 37 15.55 27.99 -12.69
CA VAL A 37 16.47 29.14 -12.68
C VAL A 37 16.84 29.53 -11.24
N LEU A 38 15.85 29.60 -10.34
CA LEU A 38 16.09 29.88 -8.92
C LEU A 38 17.02 28.84 -8.28
N ILE A 39 16.81 27.55 -8.57
CA ILE A 39 17.66 26.46 -8.10
C ILE A 39 19.11 26.61 -8.57
N ILE A 40 19.31 26.96 -9.83
CA ILE A 40 20.66 27.20 -10.37
C ILE A 40 21.31 28.39 -9.66
N ALA A 41 20.57 29.48 -9.43
CA ALA A 41 21.07 30.62 -8.67
C ALA A 41 21.46 30.24 -7.23
N ILE A 42 20.63 29.42 -6.57
CA ILE A 42 20.92 28.89 -5.22
C ILE A 42 22.19 28.01 -5.27
N LEU A 43 22.32 27.12 -6.25
CA LEU A 43 23.51 26.27 -6.42
C LEU A 43 24.78 27.11 -6.58
N VAL A 44 24.77 28.12 -7.44
CA VAL A 44 25.90 29.04 -7.63
C VAL A 44 26.20 29.79 -6.33
N SER A 45 25.17 30.26 -5.63
CA SER A 45 25.33 30.92 -4.33
C SER A 45 25.96 30.02 -3.26
N LEU A 46 25.74 28.71 -3.30
CA LEU A 46 26.35 27.77 -2.34
C LEU A 46 27.86 27.60 -2.52
N PHE A 47 28.41 27.93 -3.69
CA PHE A 47 29.86 27.92 -3.97
C PHE A 47 30.55 29.22 -3.54
N LEU A 48 29.81 30.31 -3.33
CA LEU A 48 30.37 31.57 -2.88
C LEU A 48 30.72 31.50 -1.38
N THR A 49 31.99 31.70 -1.04
CA THR A 49 32.54 31.58 0.32
C THR A 49 32.30 32.82 1.21
N THR A 50 31.24 33.59 0.97
CA THR A 50 30.95 34.78 1.78
C THR A 50 30.37 34.39 3.14
N TYR A 51 30.74 35.14 4.19
CA TYR A 51 30.33 34.87 5.58
C TYR A 51 28.81 34.80 5.77
N PHE A 52 28.05 35.67 5.10
CA PHE A 52 26.59 35.71 5.15
C PHE A 52 25.95 34.43 4.60
N LEU A 53 26.47 33.91 3.48
CA LEU A 53 25.96 32.69 2.85
C LEU A 53 26.20 31.45 3.71
N HIS A 54 27.22 31.46 4.57
CA HIS A 54 27.46 30.38 5.51
C HIS A 54 26.30 30.23 6.53
N LYS A 55 25.73 31.36 7.01
CA LYS A 55 24.63 31.36 8.00
C LYS A 55 23.29 30.89 7.41
N ILE A 56 23.05 31.16 6.13
CA ILE A 56 21.79 30.83 5.43
C ILE A 56 21.91 29.53 4.62
N LYS A 57 23.11 28.94 4.54
CA LYS A 57 23.39 27.73 3.76
C LYS A 57 22.38 26.60 3.96
N MET A 58 21.97 26.33 5.20
CA MET A 58 20.99 25.28 5.50
C MET A 58 19.60 25.59 4.94
N ILE A 59 19.18 26.86 4.99
CA ILE A 59 17.90 27.33 4.41
C ILE A 59 17.97 27.23 2.89
N LEU A 60 19.08 27.67 2.28
CA LEU A 60 19.32 27.55 0.84
C LEU A 60 19.27 26.08 0.38
N LEU A 61 19.87 25.17 1.14
CA LEU A 61 19.84 23.74 0.83
C LEU A 61 18.44 23.14 0.97
N GLY A 62 17.66 23.59 1.96
CA GLY A 62 16.24 23.23 2.10
C GLY A 62 15.40 23.70 0.91
N LEU A 63 15.57 24.96 0.49
CA LEU A 63 14.91 25.53 -0.69
C LEU A 63 15.33 24.81 -1.98
N LEU A 64 16.60 24.43 -2.10
CA LEU A 64 17.10 23.62 -3.21
C LEU A 64 16.35 22.30 -3.31
N PHE A 65 16.29 21.53 -2.21
CA PHE A 65 15.58 20.24 -2.19
C PHE A 65 14.08 20.42 -2.44
N PHE A 66 13.45 21.45 -1.87
CA PHE A 66 12.06 21.79 -2.16
C PHE A 66 11.82 22.05 -3.65
N GLY A 67 12.67 22.86 -4.30
CA GLY A 67 12.59 23.13 -5.73
C GLY A 67 12.82 21.88 -6.60
N ILE A 68 13.77 21.03 -6.24
CA ILE A 68 14.01 19.75 -6.93
C ILE A 68 12.76 18.86 -6.85
N GLY A 69 12.07 18.86 -5.71
CA GLY A 69 10.80 18.14 -5.51
C GLY A 69 9.71 18.59 -6.49
N ILE A 70 9.56 19.91 -6.65
CA ILE A 70 8.60 20.49 -7.61
C ILE A 70 8.92 20.04 -9.04
N ILE A 71 10.18 20.17 -9.46
CA ILE A 71 10.60 19.85 -10.83
C ILE A 71 10.43 18.37 -11.14
N LEU A 72 10.93 17.49 -10.26
CA LEU A 72 10.83 16.04 -10.47
C LEU A 72 9.38 15.58 -10.50
N HIS A 73 8.52 16.12 -9.62
CA HIS A 73 7.12 15.75 -9.63
C HIS A 73 6.39 16.24 -10.88
N PHE A 74 6.71 17.43 -11.39
CA PHE A 74 6.16 17.92 -12.66
C PHE A 74 6.45 16.93 -13.81
N TYR A 75 7.70 16.47 -13.94
CA TYR A 75 8.05 15.51 -14.99
C TYR A 75 7.42 14.13 -14.80
N ASN A 76 7.31 13.66 -13.56
CA ASN A 76 6.64 12.39 -13.25
C ASN A 76 5.11 12.44 -13.35
N SER A 77 4.50 13.63 -13.36
CA SER A 77 3.05 13.83 -13.44
C SER A 77 2.56 14.25 -14.83
N LEU A 78 3.47 14.52 -15.76
CA LEU A 78 3.13 14.89 -17.13
C LEU A 78 2.22 13.82 -17.75
N PRO A 79 0.98 14.17 -18.13
CA PRO A 79 0.09 13.21 -18.77
C PRO A 79 0.71 12.78 -20.10
N GLN A 80 0.79 11.48 -20.33
CA GLN A 80 1.11 10.95 -21.65
C GLN A 80 -0.02 11.40 -22.59
N LYS A 81 0.23 12.47 -23.37
CA LYS A 81 -0.71 13.03 -24.33
C LYS A 81 -0.94 12.01 -25.44
N MET A 82 -1.81 11.04 -25.22
CA MET A 82 -2.23 10.12 -26.27
C MET A 82 -3.75 10.00 -26.22
N ILE A 83 -4.40 10.47 -27.28
CA ILE A 83 -5.86 10.44 -27.43
C ILE A 83 -6.15 9.20 -28.27
N ILE A 84 -6.57 8.13 -27.60
CA ILE A 84 -7.10 6.94 -28.26
C ILE A 84 -8.63 7.07 -28.29
N PRO A 85 -9.32 6.60 -29.34
CA PRO A 85 -10.78 6.57 -29.35
C PRO A 85 -11.32 5.85 -28.11
N VAL A 86 -12.06 6.58 -27.29
CA VAL A 86 -12.71 6.09 -26.08
C VAL A 86 -14.17 5.76 -26.39
N ASN A 87 -14.73 4.77 -25.69
CA ASN A 87 -16.12 4.32 -25.79
C ASN A 87 -16.49 3.68 -27.15
N LYS A 88 -15.54 2.99 -27.77
CA LYS A 88 -15.74 2.24 -29.01
C LYS A 88 -15.15 0.83 -28.91
N ASN A 89 -15.74 -0.09 -29.69
CA ASN A 89 -15.20 -1.43 -29.88
C ASN A 89 -14.16 -1.39 -30.99
N GLU A 90 -12.91 -1.60 -30.63
CA GLU A 90 -11.79 -1.58 -31.57
C GLU A 90 -11.05 -2.92 -31.54
N THR A 91 -10.42 -3.29 -32.66
CA THR A 91 -9.54 -4.46 -32.69
C THR A 91 -8.18 -4.06 -32.19
N ILE A 92 -7.75 -4.63 -31.08
CA ILE A 92 -6.46 -4.33 -30.45
C ILE A 92 -5.56 -5.55 -30.45
N ILE A 93 -4.26 -5.28 -30.47
CA ILE A 93 -3.22 -6.26 -30.13
C ILE A 93 -2.68 -5.84 -28.78
N PHE A 94 -2.53 -6.75 -27.83
CA PHE A 94 -2.01 -6.41 -26.52
C PHE A 94 -1.10 -7.50 -25.98
N LYS A 95 -0.24 -7.09 -25.05
CA LYS A 95 0.56 -7.99 -24.22
C LYS A 95 0.35 -7.67 -22.76
N ILE A 96 0.37 -8.70 -21.91
CA ILE A 96 0.25 -8.53 -20.47
C ILE A 96 1.60 -8.19 -19.84
N SER A 97 1.57 -7.37 -18.81
CA SER A 97 2.73 -6.99 -17.99
C SER A 97 2.61 -7.54 -16.57
N GLN A 98 1.39 -7.62 -16.02
CA GLN A 98 1.15 -8.13 -14.67
C GLN A 98 -0.29 -8.69 -14.52
N LYS A 99 -0.45 -9.78 -13.76
CA LYS A 99 -1.77 -10.28 -13.32
C LYS A 99 -2.22 -9.50 -12.08
N LEU A 100 -3.47 -9.05 -12.06
CA LEU A 100 -4.08 -8.30 -10.95
C LEU A 100 -5.14 -9.15 -10.25
N ASN A 101 -5.59 -8.71 -9.07
CA ASN A 101 -6.66 -9.39 -8.34
C ASN A 101 -7.93 -9.49 -9.19
N SER A 102 -8.41 -10.72 -9.36
CA SER A 102 -9.63 -11.01 -10.10
C SER A 102 -10.86 -10.51 -9.36
N THR A 103 -11.95 -10.34 -10.11
CA THR A 103 -13.30 -10.07 -9.58
C THR A 103 -14.19 -11.30 -9.81
N GLU A 104 -15.40 -11.27 -9.27
CA GLU A 104 -16.42 -12.29 -9.55
C GLU A 104 -16.59 -12.55 -11.05
N LYS A 105 -16.59 -11.49 -11.87
CA LYS A 105 -16.88 -11.56 -13.32
C LYS A 105 -15.64 -11.64 -14.20
N TYR A 106 -14.56 -10.96 -13.80
CA TYR A 106 -13.40 -10.75 -14.67
C TYR A 106 -12.08 -11.10 -13.99
N LYS A 107 -11.21 -11.78 -14.73
CA LYS A 107 -9.76 -11.78 -14.52
C LYS A 107 -9.21 -10.43 -14.99
N LYS A 108 -8.31 -9.83 -14.20
CA LYS A 108 -7.73 -8.52 -14.51
C LYS A 108 -6.25 -8.64 -14.81
N TYR A 109 -5.81 -7.98 -15.86
CA TYR A 109 -4.39 -7.91 -16.24
C TYR A 109 -4.02 -6.47 -16.51
N GLU A 110 -2.84 -6.05 -16.06
CA GLU A 110 -2.19 -4.84 -16.53
C GLU A 110 -1.37 -5.18 -17.76
N GLY A 111 -1.39 -4.33 -18.78
CA GLY A 111 -0.60 -4.56 -19.97
C GLY A 111 -0.55 -3.36 -20.90
N ILE A 112 0.11 -3.58 -22.03
CA ILE A 112 0.27 -2.60 -23.09
C ILE A 112 -0.59 -3.05 -24.26
N GLY A 113 -1.59 -2.23 -24.59
CA GLY A 113 -2.40 -2.36 -25.79
C GLY A 113 -1.79 -1.56 -26.93
N GLN A 114 -2.00 -2.04 -28.15
CA GLN A 114 -1.65 -1.39 -29.39
C GLN A 114 -2.93 -1.26 -30.23
N LEU A 115 -3.23 -0.02 -30.62
CA LEU A 115 -4.26 0.31 -31.60
C LEU A 115 -3.54 1.03 -32.75
N ASP A 116 -3.60 0.46 -33.95
CA ASP A 116 -2.85 0.88 -35.12
C ASP A 116 -1.33 1.00 -34.83
N LYS A 117 -0.81 2.22 -34.71
CA LYS A 117 0.60 2.52 -34.38
C LYS A 117 0.81 2.98 -32.94
N ASN A 118 -0.28 3.19 -32.18
CA ASN A 118 -0.26 3.82 -30.88
C ASN A 118 -0.30 2.76 -29.77
N HIS A 119 0.58 2.92 -28.78
CA HIS A 119 0.65 2.05 -27.61
C HIS A 119 0.07 2.74 -26.39
N PHE A 120 -0.66 2.00 -25.56
CA PHE A 120 -1.27 2.53 -24.35
C PHE A 120 -1.31 1.53 -23.20
N ASN A 121 -1.12 2.03 -22.00
CA ASN A 121 -1.25 1.23 -20.79
C ASN A 121 -2.72 1.13 -20.39
N SER A 122 -3.19 -0.10 -20.19
CA SER A 122 -4.58 -0.39 -19.83
C SER A 122 -4.68 -1.51 -18.81
N VAL A 123 -5.74 -1.47 -18.00
CA VAL A 123 -6.23 -2.67 -17.31
C VAL A 123 -7.17 -3.43 -18.25
N PHE A 124 -6.84 -4.67 -18.57
CA PHE A 124 -7.63 -5.58 -19.37
C PHE A 124 -8.55 -6.42 -18.46
N TYR A 125 -9.84 -6.39 -18.75
CA TYR A 125 -10.88 -7.17 -18.08
C TYR A 125 -11.29 -8.32 -18.98
N ILE A 126 -10.93 -9.53 -18.58
CA ILE A 126 -11.16 -10.76 -19.34
C ILE A 126 -12.20 -11.61 -18.60
N PRO A 127 -13.22 -12.18 -19.26
CA PRO A 127 -14.21 -13.03 -18.61
C PRO A 127 -13.55 -14.17 -17.84
N LYS A 128 -14.06 -14.49 -16.63
CA LYS A 128 -13.43 -15.49 -15.74
C LYS A 128 -13.32 -16.90 -16.35
N ASN A 129 -14.19 -17.22 -17.30
CA ASN A 129 -14.21 -18.51 -18.01
C ASN A 129 -13.15 -18.62 -19.11
N ALA A 130 -12.48 -17.51 -19.47
CA ALA A 130 -11.40 -17.55 -20.45
C ALA A 130 -10.13 -18.17 -19.85
N GLU A 131 -9.31 -18.75 -20.73
CA GLU A 131 -8.01 -19.29 -20.37
C GLU A 131 -7.08 -18.22 -19.78
N ASP A 132 -6.16 -18.64 -18.91
CA ASP A 132 -5.17 -17.73 -18.35
C ASP A 132 -4.14 -17.32 -19.39
N LEU A 133 -3.90 -16.02 -19.45
CA LEU A 133 -2.88 -15.44 -20.32
C LEU A 133 -1.46 -15.65 -19.74
N ASP A 134 -0.48 -15.69 -20.64
CA ASP A 134 0.94 -15.78 -20.35
C ASP A 134 1.70 -14.60 -20.94
N PHE A 135 3.00 -14.50 -20.64
CA PHE A 135 3.84 -13.41 -21.11
C PHE A 135 4.50 -13.67 -22.48
N LYS A 136 4.33 -14.88 -23.03
CA LYS A 136 4.94 -15.34 -24.28
C LYS A 136 4.16 -14.98 -25.53
N HIS A 137 2.90 -14.60 -25.39
CA HIS A 137 2.03 -14.36 -26.54
C HIS A 137 1.60 -12.89 -26.67
N TYR A 138 1.41 -12.46 -27.91
CA TYR A 138 0.55 -11.34 -28.24
C TYR A 138 -0.88 -11.85 -28.35
N TYR A 139 -1.81 -11.05 -27.86
CA TYR A 139 -3.22 -11.35 -27.89
C TYR A 139 -3.93 -10.35 -28.77
N LYS A 140 -4.74 -10.84 -29.71
CA LYS A 140 -5.58 -10.02 -30.59
C LYS A 140 -7.04 -10.32 -30.35
N THR A 141 -7.81 -9.26 -30.11
CA THR A 141 -9.25 -9.34 -29.87
C THR A 141 -9.93 -8.02 -30.18
N LYS A 142 -11.24 -8.07 -30.43
CA LYS A 142 -12.08 -6.88 -30.34
C LYS A 142 -12.33 -6.57 -28.87
N ALA A 143 -12.16 -5.30 -28.49
CA ALA A 143 -12.34 -4.88 -27.11
C ALA A 143 -12.95 -3.48 -27.01
N TYR A 144 -13.70 -3.26 -25.92
CA TYR A 144 -14.28 -1.96 -25.60
C TYR A 144 -13.33 -1.16 -24.73
N ILE A 145 -12.78 -0.06 -25.27
CA ILE A 145 -11.84 0.81 -24.55
C ILE A 145 -12.61 1.95 -23.88
N THR A 146 -12.40 2.16 -22.59
CA THR A 146 -12.95 3.27 -21.82
C THR A 146 -11.87 3.90 -20.94
N GLN A 147 -12.11 5.12 -20.46
CA GLN A 147 -11.31 5.70 -19.38
C GLN A 147 -11.93 5.34 -18.02
N PRO A 148 -11.11 5.16 -16.97
CA PRO A 148 -11.60 5.05 -15.60
C PRO A 148 -12.43 6.29 -15.24
N ARG A 149 -13.65 6.08 -14.72
CA ARG A 149 -14.50 7.17 -14.27
C ARG A 149 -13.94 7.78 -12.99
N GLN A 150 -13.96 9.11 -12.91
CA GLN A 150 -13.72 9.81 -11.65
C GLN A 150 -14.80 9.42 -10.63
N PRO A 151 -14.47 9.37 -9.33
CA PRO A 151 -15.47 9.14 -8.30
C PRO A 151 -16.55 10.21 -8.40
N GLN A 152 -17.81 9.80 -8.29
CA GLN A 152 -18.94 10.73 -8.36
C GLN A 152 -19.02 11.58 -7.08
N TYR A 153 -18.50 11.04 -5.98
CA TYR A 153 -18.55 11.65 -4.66
C TYR A 153 -17.19 11.57 -3.95
N ASP A 154 -16.97 12.50 -3.03
CA ASP A 154 -15.75 12.66 -2.23
C ASP A 154 -15.41 11.46 -1.34
N PHE A 155 -16.42 10.69 -0.92
CA PHE A 155 -16.25 9.51 -0.06
C PHE A 155 -15.85 8.23 -0.82
N GLN A 156 -15.86 8.25 -2.15
CA GLN A 156 -15.50 7.09 -2.95
C GLN A 156 -13.99 7.06 -3.23
N PHE A 157 -13.42 5.86 -3.25
CA PHE A 157 -12.01 5.69 -3.63
C PHE A 157 -11.78 6.19 -5.06
N ASN A 158 -10.85 7.14 -5.24
CA ASN A 158 -10.51 7.67 -6.56
C ASN A 158 -9.62 6.69 -7.35
N TYR A 159 -10.26 5.66 -7.92
CA TYR A 159 -9.57 4.63 -8.70
C TYR A 159 -8.93 5.21 -9.99
N ALA A 160 -9.54 6.24 -10.59
CA ALA A 160 -8.99 6.90 -11.77
C ALA A 160 -7.65 7.59 -11.47
N GLN A 161 -7.57 8.32 -10.35
CA GLN A 161 -6.33 8.93 -9.89
C GLN A 161 -5.29 7.87 -9.52
N TYR A 162 -5.69 6.80 -8.82
CA TYR A 162 -4.80 5.68 -8.50
C TYR A 162 -4.15 5.06 -9.76
N LEU A 163 -4.93 4.78 -10.81
CA LEU A 163 -4.42 4.26 -12.07
C LEU A 163 -3.55 5.28 -12.80
N LYS A 164 -3.94 6.56 -12.81
CA LYS A 164 -3.15 7.65 -13.40
C LYS A 164 -1.76 7.75 -12.76
N ARG A 165 -1.67 7.63 -11.43
CA ARG A 165 -0.38 7.62 -10.71
C ARG A 165 0.50 6.43 -11.07
N ARG A 166 -0.07 5.35 -11.61
CA ARG A 166 0.67 4.19 -12.18
C ARG A 166 0.95 4.32 -13.67
N GLY A 167 0.60 5.45 -14.30
CA GLY A 167 0.72 5.64 -15.75
C GLY A 167 -0.30 4.82 -16.57
N ILE A 168 -1.40 4.38 -15.95
CA ILE A 168 -2.48 3.64 -16.60
C ILE A 168 -3.67 4.58 -16.79
N TYR A 169 -4.06 4.83 -18.04
CA TYR A 169 -5.09 5.82 -18.39
C TYR A 169 -6.37 5.18 -18.92
N TYR A 170 -6.33 3.88 -19.27
CA TYR A 170 -7.40 3.19 -19.97
C TYR A 170 -7.82 1.90 -19.25
N GLN A 171 -9.06 1.50 -19.50
CA GLN A 171 -9.63 0.21 -19.13
C GLN A 171 -10.20 -0.42 -20.40
N THR A 172 -9.92 -1.69 -20.58
CA THR A 172 -10.29 -2.41 -21.81
C THR A 172 -11.07 -3.65 -21.43
N TYR A 173 -12.32 -3.73 -21.88
CA TYR A 173 -13.19 -4.87 -21.64
C TYR A 173 -13.23 -5.78 -22.85
N ILE A 174 -12.85 -7.04 -22.65
CA ILE A 174 -12.82 -8.06 -23.69
C ILE A 174 -14.07 -8.92 -23.54
N SER A 175 -14.80 -9.12 -24.62
CA SER A 175 -16.03 -9.94 -24.64
C SER A 175 -16.01 -11.05 -25.69
N GLU A 176 -15.08 -10.98 -26.65
CA GLU A 176 -14.94 -11.95 -27.73
C GLU A 176 -13.78 -12.92 -27.46
N LYS A 177 -13.67 -13.97 -28.29
CA LYS A 177 -12.57 -14.92 -28.22
C LYS A 177 -11.24 -14.23 -28.51
N ILE A 178 -10.25 -14.53 -27.69
CA ILE A 178 -8.90 -14.00 -27.82
C ILE A 178 -8.11 -14.92 -28.75
N SER A 179 -7.52 -14.37 -29.80
CA SER A 179 -6.52 -15.06 -30.61
C SER A 179 -5.13 -14.78 -30.05
N SER A 180 -4.25 -15.79 -30.02
CA SER A 180 -2.88 -15.67 -29.53
C SER A 180 -1.86 -15.96 -30.64
N ALA A 181 -0.70 -15.29 -30.57
CA ALA A 181 0.46 -15.55 -31.42
C ALA A 181 1.73 -15.46 -30.57
N GLU A 182 2.67 -16.39 -30.77
CA GLU A 182 3.95 -16.37 -30.04
C GLU A 182 4.77 -15.11 -30.34
N ARG A 183 5.47 -14.64 -29.32
CA ARG A 183 6.32 -13.46 -29.37
C ARG A 183 7.78 -13.85 -29.52
N ASN A 184 8.49 -13.11 -30.37
CA ASN A 184 9.94 -13.24 -30.52
C ASN A 184 10.72 -12.11 -29.81
N ASP A 185 10.01 -11.15 -29.21
CA ASP A 185 10.57 -9.92 -28.60
C ASP A 185 10.60 -9.95 -27.06
N LEU A 186 10.61 -11.15 -26.43
CA LEU A 186 10.56 -11.24 -24.97
C LEU A 186 11.79 -10.61 -24.32
N GLY A 187 11.57 -9.53 -23.58
CA GLY A 187 12.59 -8.93 -22.73
C GLY A 187 12.99 -9.85 -21.57
N PHE A 188 14.20 -9.70 -21.04
CA PHE A 188 14.71 -10.50 -19.92
C PHE A 188 13.76 -10.50 -18.70
N THR A 189 13.16 -9.35 -18.38
CA THR A 189 12.18 -9.24 -17.28
C THR A 189 10.88 -10.00 -17.56
N GLU A 190 10.41 -10.03 -18.82
CA GLU A 190 9.23 -10.79 -19.24
C GLU A 190 9.50 -12.30 -19.18
N GLN A 191 10.72 -12.74 -19.55
CA GLN A 191 11.14 -14.14 -19.42
C GLN A 191 11.12 -14.60 -17.95
N ILE A 192 11.62 -13.77 -17.04
CA ILE A 192 11.57 -14.06 -15.60
C ILE A 192 10.13 -14.13 -15.09
N ARG A 193 9.26 -13.20 -15.52
CA ARG A 193 7.82 -13.23 -15.17
C ARG A 193 7.15 -14.50 -15.68
N GLN A 194 7.50 -14.95 -16.88
CA GLN A 194 7.02 -16.22 -17.42
C GLN A 194 7.52 -17.41 -16.62
N TYR A 195 8.80 -17.40 -16.23
CA TYR A 195 9.36 -18.46 -15.39
C TYR A 195 8.67 -18.51 -14.02
N ARG A 196 8.41 -17.36 -13.40
CA ARG A 196 7.59 -17.27 -12.18
C ARG A 196 6.18 -17.84 -12.40
N LEU A 197 5.53 -17.52 -13.52
CA LEU A 197 4.21 -18.06 -13.87
C LEU A 197 4.24 -19.60 -14.01
N ASN A 198 5.33 -20.16 -14.53
CA ASN A 198 5.50 -21.60 -14.58
C ASN A 198 5.67 -22.21 -13.17
N VAL A 199 6.40 -21.55 -12.27
CA VAL A 199 6.52 -21.99 -10.86
C VAL A 199 5.17 -21.95 -10.15
N LEU A 200 4.37 -20.89 -10.37
CA LEU A 200 2.99 -20.81 -9.84
C LEU A 200 2.15 -22.00 -10.32
N LYS A 201 2.19 -22.33 -11.63
CA LYS A 201 1.51 -23.51 -12.18
C LYS A 201 2.05 -24.84 -11.64
N LYS A 202 3.33 -24.92 -11.25
CA LYS A 202 3.87 -26.12 -10.58
C LYS A 202 3.29 -26.29 -9.18
N ILE A 203 3.15 -25.18 -8.42
CA ILE A 203 2.50 -25.20 -7.10
C ILE A 203 1.05 -25.67 -7.21
N ASP A 204 0.33 -25.27 -8.26
CA ASP A 204 -1.06 -25.70 -8.47
C ASP A 204 -1.21 -27.22 -8.61
N LYS A 205 -0.17 -27.90 -9.13
CA LYS A 205 -0.13 -29.34 -9.37
C LYS A 205 0.24 -30.18 -8.15
N THR A 206 0.68 -29.59 -7.03
CA THR A 206 1.04 -30.36 -5.83
C THR A 206 -0.21 -30.95 -5.14
N GLU A 207 -0.03 -31.87 -4.20
CA GLU A 207 -1.15 -32.49 -3.47
C GLU A 207 -1.67 -31.66 -2.28
N MET A 208 -1.10 -30.47 -2.05
CA MET A 208 -1.49 -29.58 -0.94
C MET A 208 -2.94 -29.09 -1.07
N ASN A 209 -3.52 -28.69 0.06
CA ASN A 209 -4.85 -28.07 0.07
C ASN A 209 -4.84 -26.74 -0.71
N VAL A 210 -5.99 -26.37 -1.29
CA VAL A 210 -6.16 -25.18 -2.13
C VAL A 210 -5.76 -23.91 -1.37
N SER A 211 -6.21 -23.74 -0.13
CA SER A 211 -5.86 -22.57 0.69
C SER A 211 -4.38 -22.52 1.07
N THR A 212 -3.72 -23.68 1.23
CA THR A 212 -2.26 -23.76 1.44
C THR A 212 -1.51 -23.32 0.19
N LYS A 213 -1.93 -23.77 -1.00
CA LYS A 213 -1.33 -23.36 -2.29
C LYS A 213 -1.50 -21.86 -2.51
N GLU A 214 -2.70 -21.34 -2.30
CA GLU A 214 -3.00 -19.90 -2.40
C GLU A 214 -2.15 -19.09 -1.43
N PHE A 215 -2.02 -19.54 -0.18
CA PHE A 215 -1.18 -18.91 0.82
C PHE A 215 0.31 -18.92 0.44
N LEU A 216 0.85 -20.06 -0.02
CA LEU A 216 2.23 -20.21 -0.49
C LEU A 216 2.53 -19.28 -1.69
N LYS A 217 1.62 -19.23 -2.68
CA LYS A 217 1.71 -18.31 -3.83
C LYS A 217 1.69 -16.85 -3.37
N GLY A 218 0.84 -16.50 -2.41
CA GLY A 218 0.74 -15.15 -1.86
C GLY A 218 1.98 -14.70 -1.11
N ILE A 219 2.44 -15.51 -0.16
CA ILE A 219 3.47 -15.12 0.84
C ILE A 219 4.89 -15.06 0.27
N ILE A 220 5.25 -15.89 -0.71
CA ILE A 220 6.59 -15.89 -1.32
C ILE A 220 6.60 -15.30 -2.73
N LEU A 221 5.58 -15.58 -3.55
CA LEU A 221 5.57 -15.20 -4.97
C LEU A 221 4.76 -13.93 -5.26
N ALA A 222 4.21 -13.27 -4.23
CA ALA A 222 3.34 -12.09 -4.33
C ALA A 222 2.12 -12.29 -5.24
N ASP A 223 1.62 -13.53 -5.36
CA ASP A 223 0.42 -13.82 -6.13
C ASP A 223 -0.74 -14.22 -5.20
N ARG A 224 -1.61 -13.24 -4.95
CA ARG A 224 -2.86 -13.42 -4.19
C ARG A 224 -4.11 -13.42 -5.09
N THR A 225 -3.93 -13.55 -6.39
CA THR A 225 -5.01 -13.29 -7.37
C THR A 225 -6.14 -14.32 -7.34
N GLU A 226 -5.84 -15.49 -6.78
CA GLU A 226 -6.76 -16.63 -6.61
C GLU A 226 -7.16 -16.86 -5.17
N MET A 227 -6.61 -16.10 -4.21
CA MET A 227 -6.89 -16.33 -2.80
C MET A 227 -8.36 -16.08 -2.46
N ASP A 228 -8.96 -17.01 -1.71
CA ASP A 228 -10.37 -16.92 -1.37
C ASP A 228 -10.74 -15.65 -0.59
N ALA A 229 -11.94 -15.11 -0.88
CA ALA A 229 -12.42 -13.87 -0.30
C ALA A 229 -12.63 -13.95 1.22
N VAL A 230 -13.01 -15.13 1.75
CA VAL A 230 -13.15 -15.35 3.19
C VAL A 230 -11.78 -15.27 3.86
N THR A 231 -10.77 -15.91 3.27
CA THR A 231 -9.39 -15.84 3.78
C THR A 231 -8.90 -14.40 3.81
N VAL A 232 -9.06 -13.64 2.71
CA VAL A 232 -8.70 -12.20 2.68
C VAL A 232 -9.43 -11.41 3.78
N LYS A 233 -10.73 -11.68 3.98
CA LYS A 233 -11.53 -11.04 5.03
C LYS A 233 -11.01 -11.37 6.43
N ASP A 234 -10.63 -12.62 6.68
CA ASP A 234 -10.09 -13.05 7.98
C ASP A 234 -8.78 -12.33 8.32
N PHE A 235 -7.87 -12.19 7.36
CA PHE A 235 -6.66 -11.39 7.51
C PHE A 235 -6.96 -9.90 7.74
N ASN A 236 -7.99 -9.33 7.11
CA ASN A 236 -8.41 -7.95 7.38
C ASN A 236 -8.96 -7.79 8.80
N ARG A 237 -9.87 -8.66 9.25
CA ARG A 237 -10.54 -8.58 10.56
C ARG A 237 -9.58 -8.83 11.73
N SER A 238 -8.65 -9.76 11.56
CA SER A 238 -7.56 -10.01 12.51
C SER A 238 -6.49 -8.92 12.52
N GLY A 239 -6.51 -7.97 11.57
CA GLY A 239 -5.48 -6.93 11.42
C GLY A 239 -4.13 -7.45 10.91
N LEU A 240 -4.13 -8.60 10.23
CA LEU A 240 -2.95 -9.30 9.71
C LEU A 240 -2.79 -9.19 8.20
N VAL A 241 -3.56 -8.35 7.52
CA VAL A 241 -3.50 -8.14 6.06
C VAL A 241 -2.09 -7.84 5.54
N HIS A 242 -1.23 -7.25 6.38
CA HIS A 242 0.16 -6.97 6.04
C HIS A 242 1.03 -8.24 5.86
N LEU A 243 0.59 -9.42 6.35
CA LEU A 243 1.23 -10.71 6.08
C LEU A 243 0.90 -11.26 4.69
N LEU A 244 -0.25 -10.88 4.12
CA LEU A 244 -0.66 -11.31 2.78
C LEU A 244 0.08 -10.58 1.65
N ALA A 245 0.73 -9.47 1.97
CA ALA A 245 1.64 -8.79 1.07
C ALA A 245 3.06 -9.12 1.51
N ILE A 246 3.97 -9.37 0.56
CA ILE A 246 5.40 -9.50 0.88
C ILE A 246 5.85 -8.22 1.58
N SER A 247 6.03 -8.30 2.89
CA SER A 247 6.37 -7.17 3.74
C SER A 247 7.89 -7.04 3.89
N GLY A 248 8.34 -5.97 4.53
CA GLY A 248 9.77 -5.79 4.80
C GLY A 248 10.38 -6.88 5.67
N THR A 249 9.60 -7.48 6.59
CA THR A 249 10.10 -8.59 7.42
C THR A 249 10.41 -9.82 6.59
N HIS A 250 9.61 -10.11 5.55
CA HIS A 250 9.87 -11.23 4.64
C HIS A 250 11.22 -11.06 3.94
N ILE A 251 11.49 -9.86 3.42
CA ILE A 251 12.74 -9.53 2.72
C ILE A 251 13.93 -9.60 3.68
N VAL A 252 13.78 -9.09 4.91
CA VAL A 252 14.82 -9.16 5.95
C VAL A 252 15.11 -10.60 6.36
N ILE A 253 14.09 -11.45 6.51
CA ILE A 253 14.25 -12.87 6.87
C ILE A 253 14.93 -13.65 5.75
N ILE A 254 14.48 -13.48 4.50
CA ILE A 254 15.08 -14.15 3.33
C ILE A 254 16.54 -13.72 3.15
N PHE A 255 16.82 -12.42 3.26
CA PHE A 255 18.19 -11.92 3.25
C PHE A 255 19.01 -12.49 4.42
N GLY A 256 18.46 -12.49 5.64
CA GLY A 256 19.13 -12.95 6.85
C GLY A 256 19.48 -14.44 6.78
N LEU A 257 18.58 -15.27 6.25
CA LEU A 257 18.81 -16.69 6.01
C LEU A 257 19.99 -16.91 5.05
N PHE A 258 19.97 -16.22 3.91
CA PHE A 258 21.04 -16.35 2.91
C PHE A 258 22.36 -15.78 3.43
N TYR A 259 22.33 -14.63 4.11
CA TYR A 259 23.50 -14.03 4.75
C TYR A 259 24.11 -14.94 5.81
N PHE A 260 23.28 -15.59 6.63
CA PHE A 260 23.71 -16.59 7.61
C PHE A 260 24.41 -17.79 6.94
N LEU A 261 23.87 -18.30 5.84
CA LEU A 261 24.50 -19.39 5.09
C LEU A 261 25.85 -18.96 4.50
N MET A 262 25.92 -17.76 3.93
CA MET A 262 27.14 -17.23 3.31
C MET A 262 28.24 -16.95 4.34
N ILE A 263 27.92 -16.39 5.51
CA ILE A 263 28.93 -16.09 6.53
C ILE A 263 29.52 -17.34 7.18
N HIS A 264 28.79 -18.47 7.17
CA HIS A 264 29.30 -19.76 7.65
C HIS A 264 30.13 -20.49 6.59
N SER A 265 29.79 -20.31 5.31
CA SER A 265 30.48 -20.97 4.19
C SER A 265 31.75 -20.24 3.74
N ILE A 266 31.82 -18.92 3.98
CA ILE A 266 32.92 -18.06 3.51
C ILE A 266 33.91 -17.78 4.66
N PRO A 267 35.24 -17.92 4.45
CA PRO A 267 36.24 -17.60 5.46
C PRO A 267 36.16 -16.17 6.00
N LEU A 268 36.61 -15.97 7.25
CA LEU A 268 36.52 -14.69 7.97
C LEU A 268 37.05 -13.48 7.19
N GLN A 269 38.12 -13.67 6.42
CA GLN A 269 38.77 -12.63 5.61
C GLN A 269 37.86 -12.07 4.51
N PHE A 270 36.86 -12.84 4.07
CA PHE A 270 35.99 -12.54 2.93
C PHE A 270 34.55 -12.20 3.33
N ARG A 271 34.29 -11.90 4.62
CA ARG A 271 32.93 -11.57 5.12
C ARG A 271 32.26 -10.40 4.39
N LYS A 272 33.03 -9.45 3.84
CA LYS A 272 32.48 -8.36 3.00
C LYS A 272 31.78 -8.92 1.75
N TYR A 273 32.32 -9.98 1.15
CA TYR A 273 31.71 -10.65 -0.01
C TYR A 273 30.43 -11.39 0.35
N ALA A 274 30.32 -11.92 1.57
CA ALA A 274 29.07 -12.52 2.06
C ALA A 274 27.92 -11.49 2.08
N VAL A 275 28.18 -10.26 2.53
CA VAL A 275 27.20 -9.15 2.49
C VAL A 275 26.83 -8.80 1.05
N ILE A 276 27.83 -8.61 0.19
CA ILE A 276 27.61 -8.24 -1.22
C ILE A 276 26.78 -9.31 -1.94
N LEU A 277 27.13 -10.58 -1.78
CA LEU A 277 26.41 -11.70 -2.40
C LEU A 277 24.97 -11.80 -1.89
N SER A 278 24.75 -11.51 -0.60
CA SER A 278 23.40 -11.48 -0.02
C SER A 278 22.55 -10.31 -0.56
N LEU A 279 23.18 -9.15 -0.78
CA LEU A 279 22.51 -8.02 -1.44
C LEU A 279 22.18 -8.35 -2.90
N VAL A 280 23.11 -8.94 -3.64
CA VAL A 280 22.84 -9.38 -5.02
C VAL A 280 21.70 -10.39 -5.05
N PHE A 281 21.72 -11.36 -4.14
CA PHE A 281 20.66 -12.37 -4.02
C PHE A 281 19.28 -11.75 -3.75
N ILE A 282 19.16 -10.78 -2.84
CA ILE A 282 17.85 -10.18 -2.54
C ILE A 282 17.32 -9.35 -3.71
N TRP A 283 18.19 -8.72 -4.50
CA TRP A 283 17.80 -8.02 -5.74
C TRP A 283 17.38 -8.99 -6.85
N LEU A 284 18.04 -10.15 -6.98
CA LEU A 284 17.61 -11.21 -7.88
C LEU A 284 16.26 -11.81 -7.45
N PHE A 285 16.04 -11.97 -6.15
CA PHE A 285 14.75 -12.39 -5.62
C PHE A 285 13.67 -11.35 -5.91
N ALA A 286 13.95 -10.05 -5.70
CA ALA A 286 13.03 -8.96 -6.02
C ALA A 286 12.66 -8.91 -7.51
N LEU A 287 13.65 -9.14 -8.39
CA LEU A 287 13.45 -9.27 -9.83
C LEU A 287 12.53 -10.46 -10.16
N PHE A 288 12.77 -11.61 -9.53
CA PHE A 288 11.99 -12.83 -9.72
C PHE A 288 10.51 -12.64 -9.37
N ILE A 289 10.19 -12.01 -8.23
CA ILE A 289 8.82 -11.74 -7.80
C ILE A 289 8.18 -10.50 -8.48
N GLY A 290 8.94 -9.78 -9.32
CA GLY A 290 8.42 -8.73 -10.20
C GLY A 290 8.46 -7.31 -9.62
N PHE A 291 9.36 -7.01 -8.69
CA PHE A 291 9.57 -5.68 -8.09
C PHE A 291 8.31 -5.03 -7.49
N GLY A 292 7.50 -5.79 -6.74
CA GLY A 292 6.38 -5.20 -6.00
C GLY A 292 6.82 -4.01 -5.13
N ASN A 293 6.00 -2.96 -5.05
CA ASN A 293 6.39 -1.70 -4.39
C ASN A 293 6.95 -1.91 -2.96
N SER A 294 6.34 -2.78 -2.16
CA SER A 294 6.81 -3.06 -0.79
C SER A 294 8.18 -3.77 -0.76
N VAL A 295 8.41 -4.69 -1.70
CA VAL A 295 9.69 -5.41 -1.88
C VAL A 295 10.79 -4.42 -2.25
N LEU A 296 10.54 -3.58 -3.26
CA LEU A 296 11.53 -2.59 -3.74
C LEU A 296 11.99 -1.68 -2.61
N ARG A 297 11.04 -1.14 -1.82
CA ARG A 297 11.35 -0.31 -0.65
C ARG A 297 12.23 -1.04 0.35
N SER A 298 11.89 -2.29 0.65
CA SER A 298 12.61 -3.12 1.62
C SER A 298 14.03 -3.45 1.13
N CYS A 299 14.21 -3.79 -0.14
CA CYS A 299 15.52 -4.02 -0.76
C CYS A 299 16.40 -2.75 -0.73
N ILE A 300 15.83 -1.57 -1.01
CA ILE A 300 16.56 -0.30 -0.95
C ILE A 300 16.97 0.00 0.50
N MET A 301 16.05 -0.09 1.46
CA MET A 301 16.34 0.16 2.88
C MET A 301 17.42 -0.78 3.42
N LEU A 302 17.35 -2.05 3.05
CA LEU A 302 18.33 -3.06 3.42
C LEU A 302 19.69 -2.79 2.77
N SER A 303 19.70 -2.42 1.49
CA SER A 303 20.92 -2.06 0.76
C SER A 303 21.61 -0.87 1.40
N VAL A 304 20.86 0.21 1.68
CA VAL A 304 21.40 1.40 2.34
C VAL A 304 22.02 1.05 3.70
N TYR A 305 21.31 0.26 4.52
CA TYR A 305 21.82 -0.17 5.82
C TYR A 305 23.13 -0.96 5.72
N PHE A 306 23.19 -1.96 4.84
CA PHE A 306 24.41 -2.77 4.67
C PHE A 306 25.55 -2.06 3.94
N ILE A 307 25.25 -1.07 3.10
CA ILE A 307 26.27 -0.18 2.52
C ILE A 307 26.99 0.61 3.63
N PHE A 308 26.27 1.12 4.64
CA PHE A 308 26.93 1.76 5.80
C PHE A 308 27.89 0.80 6.51
N ILE A 309 27.48 -0.46 6.69
CA ILE A 309 28.32 -1.51 7.30
C ILE A 309 29.57 -1.78 6.44
N LEU A 310 29.41 -1.90 5.12
CA LEU A 310 30.53 -2.11 4.18
C LEU A 310 31.52 -0.93 4.19
N LEU A 311 31.00 0.29 4.34
CA LEU A 311 31.79 1.51 4.50
C LEU A 311 32.38 1.68 5.92
N GLN A 312 32.16 0.71 6.81
CA GLN A 312 32.62 0.73 8.21
C GLN A 312 32.13 1.95 8.99
N ARG A 313 30.96 2.47 8.62
CA ARG A 313 30.28 3.57 9.33
C ARG A 313 29.20 2.98 10.22
N LYS A 314 28.97 3.62 11.38
CA LYS A 314 27.85 3.25 12.25
C LYS A 314 26.54 3.55 11.50
N PRO A 315 25.67 2.56 11.24
CA PRO A 315 24.42 2.80 10.54
C PRO A 315 23.48 3.59 11.45
N ASP A 316 23.11 4.79 11.02
CA ASP A 316 22.02 5.54 11.64
C ASP A 316 20.71 5.19 10.93
N LEU A 317 19.69 4.80 11.70
CA LEU A 317 18.38 4.42 11.19
C LEU A 317 17.67 5.60 10.51
N LEU A 318 17.78 6.82 11.06
CA LEU A 318 17.13 8.00 10.48
C LEU A 318 17.79 8.43 9.17
N HIS A 319 19.13 8.43 9.11
CA HIS A 319 19.83 8.69 7.84
C HIS A 319 19.53 7.61 6.80
N SER A 320 19.52 6.34 7.20
CA SER A 320 19.22 5.24 6.28
C SER A 320 17.79 5.33 5.75
N LEU A 321 16.83 5.69 6.61
CA LEU A 321 15.43 5.93 6.24
C LEU A 321 15.32 7.13 5.28
N ALA A 322 15.92 8.27 5.61
CA ALA A 322 15.88 9.47 4.78
C ALA A 322 16.51 9.23 3.40
N LEU A 323 17.69 8.59 3.35
CA LEU A 323 18.35 8.26 2.10
C LEU A 323 17.53 7.29 1.25
N SER A 324 16.90 6.29 1.87
CA SER A 324 16.03 5.35 1.17
C SER A 324 14.81 6.06 0.57
N ALA A 325 14.14 6.91 1.35
CA ALA A 325 13.02 7.72 0.87
C ALA A 325 13.44 8.60 -0.32
N PHE A 326 14.59 9.26 -0.21
CA PHE A 326 15.13 10.10 -1.26
C PHE A 326 15.40 9.35 -2.56
N ILE A 327 16.07 8.18 -2.48
CA ILE A 327 16.37 7.33 -3.65
C ILE A 327 15.07 6.91 -4.34
N ILE A 328 14.07 6.44 -3.58
CA ILE A 328 12.79 5.99 -4.12
C ILE A 328 12.06 7.15 -4.82
N LEU A 329 11.98 8.30 -4.16
CA LEU A 329 11.20 9.44 -4.63
C LEU A 329 11.88 10.21 -5.78
N ILE A 330 13.21 10.14 -5.92
CA ILE A 330 13.89 10.64 -7.12
C ILE A 330 13.50 9.81 -8.35
N ILE A 331 13.42 8.49 -8.21
CA ILE A 331 13.05 7.60 -9.31
C ILE A 331 11.58 7.80 -9.67
N ASP A 332 10.70 7.76 -8.67
CA ASP A 332 9.26 7.91 -8.86
C ASP A 332 8.62 8.69 -7.70
N THR A 333 8.31 9.96 -7.95
CA THR A 333 7.64 10.83 -6.98
C THR A 333 6.22 10.38 -6.65
N GLN A 334 5.56 9.58 -7.50
CA GLN A 334 4.20 9.09 -7.26
C GLN A 334 4.16 8.09 -6.09
N GLN A 335 5.29 7.47 -5.75
CA GLN A 335 5.40 6.57 -4.60
C GLN A 335 5.06 7.27 -3.28
N LEU A 336 5.23 8.59 -3.17
CA LEU A 336 4.85 9.35 -1.96
C LEU A 336 3.35 9.21 -1.63
N PHE A 337 2.52 9.06 -2.66
CA PHE A 337 1.07 8.93 -2.56
C PHE A 337 0.61 7.46 -2.48
N ASP A 338 1.54 6.50 -2.57
CA ASP A 338 1.25 5.09 -2.31
C ASP A 338 1.04 4.90 -0.81
N VAL A 339 -0.15 4.40 -0.44
CA VAL A 339 -0.49 4.10 0.97
C VAL A 339 0.54 3.15 1.58
N GLY A 340 1.03 2.19 0.79
CA GLY A 340 2.08 1.26 1.22
C GLY A 340 3.37 1.97 1.57
N PHE A 341 3.82 2.95 0.78
CA PHE A 341 5.02 3.76 1.08
C PHE A 341 4.83 4.49 2.41
N GLN A 342 3.73 5.23 2.56
CA GLN A 342 3.45 6.02 3.76
C GLN A 342 3.45 5.16 5.02
N LEU A 343 2.73 4.02 5.00
CA LEU A 343 2.67 3.09 6.14
C LEU A 343 4.03 2.44 6.42
N SER A 344 4.80 2.07 5.40
CA SER A 344 6.12 1.42 5.59
C SER A 344 7.10 2.35 6.30
N PHE A 345 7.22 3.59 5.81
CA PHE A 345 8.15 4.58 6.37
C PHE A 345 7.71 5.04 7.76
N LEU A 346 6.40 5.23 7.96
CA LEU A 346 5.85 5.63 9.26
C LEU A 346 5.97 4.52 10.31
N ALA A 347 5.84 3.25 9.93
CA ALA A 347 6.09 2.12 10.82
C ALA A 347 7.55 2.10 11.31
N VAL A 348 8.52 2.23 10.41
CA VAL A 348 9.95 2.23 10.77
C VAL A 348 10.31 3.45 11.63
N LEU A 349 9.78 4.64 11.29
CA LEU A 349 9.95 5.84 12.11
C LEU A 349 9.30 5.68 13.49
N GLY A 350 8.12 5.08 13.56
CA GLY A 350 7.41 4.75 14.80
C GLY A 350 8.20 3.80 15.69
N ILE A 351 8.73 2.72 15.12
CA ILE A 351 9.62 1.78 15.82
C ILE A 351 10.85 2.52 16.36
N PHE A 352 11.49 3.35 15.55
CA PHE A 352 12.63 4.16 16.01
C PHE A 352 12.24 5.08 17.18
N TRP A 353 11.06 5.72 17.10
CA TRP A 353 10.63 6.75 18.06
C TRP A 353 10.11 6.19 19.39
N LEU A 354 9.34 5.09 19.36
CA LEU A 354 8.57 4.58 20.51
C LEU A 354 9.10 3.28 21.11
N ASN A 355 9.89 2.48 20.37
CA ASN A 355 10.28 1.13 20.83
C ASN A 355 11.10 1.15 22.12
N GLN A 356 12.17 1.94 22.16
CA GLN A 356 13.01 2.07 23.36
C GLN A 356 12.25 2.62 24.58
N PRO A 357 11.47 3.72 24.45
CA PRO A 357 10.62 4.19 25.54
C PRO A 357 9.68 3.12 26.10
N LEU A 358 9.01 2.35 25.22
CA LEU A 358 8.08 1.29 25.63
C LEU A 358 8.81 0.13 26.31
N LEU A 359 9.98 -0.26 25.81
CA LEU A 359 10.78 -1.36 26.38
C LEU A 359 11.19 -1.11 27.83
N LYS A 360 11.32 0.15 28.26
CA LYS A 360 11.66 0.52 29.65
C LYS A 360 10.60 0.09 30.67
N TYR A 361 9.36 -0.13 30.24
CA TYR A 361 8.27 -0.57 31.12
C TYR A 361 8.21 -2.09 31.29
N PHE A 362 8.96 -2.84 30.49
CA PHE A 362 9.11 -4.27 30.67
C PHE A 362 10.25 -4.57 31.65
N PRO A 363 10.16 -5.66 32.43
CA PRO A 363 11.26 -6.08 33.29
C PRO A 363 12.50 -6.39 32.42
N ARG A 364 13.68 -6.32 33.03
CA ARG A 364 14.91 -6.71 32.34
C ARG A 364 14.75 -8.14 31.81
N ALA A 365 15.09 -8.32 30.55
CA ALA A 365 15.00 -9.62 29.91
C ALA A 365 16.19 -10.47 30.35
N ASP A 366 15.99 -11.32 31.35
CA ASP A 366 17.06 -12.17 31.89
C ASP A 366 17.49 -13.27 30.89
N ASN A 367 16.57 -13.69 30.00
CA ASN A 367 16.80 -14.75 29.02
C ASN A 367 16.43 -14.28 27.60
N TYR A 368 16.98 -14.94 26.57
CA TYR A 368 16.71 -14.67 25.16
C TYR A 368 15.21 -14.69 24.82
N PHE A 369 14.46 -15.63 25.38
CA PHE A 369 13.02 -15.75 25.17
C PHE A 369 12.23 -14.52 25.65
N LYS A 370 12.52 -14.04 26.87
CA LYS A 370 11.91 -12.80 27.40
C LYS A 370 12.27 -11.60 26.52
N LYS A 371 13.51 -11.52 26.06
CA LYS A 371 13.98 -10.45 25.17
C LYS A 371 13.22 -10.45 23.85
N LEU A 372 13.05 -11.62 23.25
CA LEU A 372 12.31 -11.79 22.00
C LEU A 372 10.86 -11.35 22.18
N ILE A 373 10.16 -11.88 23.19
CA ILE A 373 8.77 -11.51 23.52
C ILE A 373 8.60 -10.01 23.70
N PHE A 374 9.38 -9.40 24.62
CA PHE A 374 9.24 -7.98 24.92
C PHE A 374 9.56 -7.12 23.70
N SER A 375 10.59 -7.48 22.93
CA SER A 375 10.92 -6.76 21.70
C SER A 375 9.83 -6.86 20.63
N THR A 376 9.22 -8.04 20.45
CA THR A 376 8.14 -8.22 19.47
C THR A 376 6.91 -7.38 19.84
N ILE A 377 6.55 -7.37 21.12
CA ILE A 377 5.43 -6.55 21.63
C ILE A 377 5.71 -5.06 21.42
N THR A 378 6.89 -4.58 21.84
CA THR A 378 7.20 -3.15 21.75
C THR A 378 7.38 -2.68 20.31
N ILE A 379 7.97 -3.49 19.44
CA ILE A 379 8.08 -3.20 18.00
C ILE A 379 6.69 -3.13 17.35
N SER A 380 5.85 -4.15 17.59
CA SER A 380 4.49 -4.19 17.05
C SER A 380 3.65 -3.01 17.50
N LEU A 381 3.65 -2.73 18.82
CA LEU A 381 2.92 -1.59 19.38
C LEU A 381 3.43 -0.25 18.85
N SER A 382 4.75 -0.09 18.70
CA SER A 382 5.34 1.14 18.14
C SER A 382 4.91 1.38 16.70
N ALA A 383 4.96 0.34 15.87
CA ALA A 383 4.54 0.42 14.47
C ALA A 383 3.04 0.70 14.36
N GLN A 384 2.21 0.02 15.14
CA GLN A 384 0.76 0.20 15.16
C GLN A 384 0.38 1.61 15.63
N LEU A 385 0.93 2.10 16.74
CA LEU A 385 0.65 3.45 17.24
C LEU A 385 1.02 4.51 16.21
N ALA A 386 2.17 4.39 15.56
CA ALA A 386 2.60 5.36 14.56
C ALA A 386 1.74 5.32 13.29
N THR A 387 1.35 4.13 12.83
CA THR A 387 0.56 3.96 11.59
C THR A 387 -0.94 4.15 11.79
N LEU A 388 -1.44 4.07 13.02
CA LEU A 388 -2.86 4.13 13.37
C LEU A 388 -3.62 5.29 12.70
N PRO A 389 -3.14 6.56 12.72
CA PRO A 389 -3.89 7.66 12.12
C PRO A 389 -4.14 7.47 10.62
N LEU A 390 -3.13 6.97 9.89
CA LEU A 390 -3.25 6.72 8.45
C LEU A 390 -4.09 5.46 8.16
N VAL A 391 -3.98 4.43 9.00
CA VAL A 391 -4.82 3.22 8.87
C VAL A 391 -6.29 3.59 9.03
N LEU A 392 -6.64 4.41 10.02
CA LEU A 392 -8.00 4.90 10.22
C LEU A 392 -8.48 5.80 9.07
N TYR A 393 -7.58 6.61 8.50
CA TYR A 393 -7.89 7.49 7.37
C TYR A 393 -8.17 6.75 6.07
N TYR A 394 -7.36 5.75 5.72
CA TYR A 394 -7.50 5.05 4.44
C TYR A 394 -8.44 3.85 4.47
N PHE A 395 -8.49 3.13 5.60
CA PHE A 395 -9.24 1.88 5.71
C PHE A 395 -10.49 1.98 6.57
N HIS A 396 -10.67 3.09 7.31
CA HIS A 396 -11.85 3.33 8.17
C HIS A 396 -12.16 2.18 9.16
N GLN A 397 -11.16 1.39 9.51
CA GLN A 397 -11.33 0.19 10.33
C GLN A 397 -10.17 0.02 11.31
N PHE A 398 -10.45 -0.58 12.46
CA PHE A 398 -9.45 -0.95 13.45
C PHE A 398 -9.85 -2.23 14.17
N SER A 399 -8.87 -3.12 14.34
CA SER A 399 -9.04 -4.39 15.05
C SER A 399 -8.22 -4.36 16.33
N TRP A 400 -8.84 -4.38 17.52
CA TRP A 400 -8.04 -4.53 18.75
C TRP A 400 -7.46 -5.93 18.91
N VAL A 401 -8.11 -6.93 18.30
CA VAL A 401 -7.60 -8.30 18.25
C VAL A 401 -6.24 -8.34 17.58
N SER A 402 -5.95 -7.41 16.66
CA SER A 402 -4.65 -7.32 15.99
C SER A 402 -3.45 -7.26 16.92
N ILE A 403 -3.57 -6.68 18.13
CA ILE A 403 -2.45 -6.61 19.07
C ILE A 403 -2.07 -8.02 19.54
N VAL A 404 -3.07 -8.80 19.98
CA VAL A 404 -2.89 -10.18 20.46
C VAL A 404 -2.58 -11.12 19.30
N ALA A 405 -3.28 -10.96 18.18
CA ALA A 405 -3.06 -11.75 16.97
C ALA A 405 -1.65 -11.56 16.43
N ASN A 406 -1.12 -10.33 16.35
CA ASN A 406 0.26 -10.09 15.92
C ASN A 406 1.27 -10.73 16.88
N PHE A 407 1.03 -10.69 18.18
CA PHE A 407 1.92 -11.31 19.16
C PHE A 407 2.06 -12.82 18.95
N ILE A 408 0.96 -13.51 18.68
CA ILE A 408 0.96 -14.96 18.47
C ILE A 408 1.37 -15.31 17.05
N ILE A 409 0.84 -14.63 16.04
CA ILE A 409 0.94 -15.07 14.65
C ILE A 409 2.24 -14.62 14.00
N VAL A 410 2.77 -13.43 14.31
CA VAL A 410 3.98 -12.92 13.66
C VAL A 410 5.18 -13.86 13.86
N PRO A 411 5.56 -14.29 15.08
CA PRO A 411 6.70 -15.18 15.26
C PRO A 411 6.55 -16.51 14.50
N PHE A 412 5.34 -17.07 14.46
CA PHE A 412 5.07 -18.31 13.72
C PHE A 412 5.10 -18.07 12.20
N SER A 413 4.63 -16.91 11.74
CA SER A 413 4.69 -16.53 10.34
C SER A 413 6.13 -16.42 9.84
N GLU A 414 7.08 -15.99 10.67
CA GLU A 414 8.50 -15.93 10.30
C GLU A 414 9.08 -17.32 9.98
N VAL A 415 8.74 -18.32 10.79
CA VAL A 415 9.10 -19.72 10.55
C VAL A 415 8.44 -20.23 9.26
N ILE A 416 7.16 -19.91 9.06
CA ILE A 416 6.41 -20.31 7.87
C ILE A 416 6.96 -19.64 6.61
N ILE A 417 7.47 -18.41 6.67
CA ILE A 417 8.13 -17.75 5.54
C ILE A 417 9.38 -18.53 5.13
N VAL A 418 10.22 -18.93 6.09
CA VAL A 418 11.42 -19.74 5.80
C VAL A 418 11.03 -21.07 5.16
N PHE A 419 10.02 -21.75 5.72
CA PHE A 419 9.56 -23.03 5.18
C PHE A 419 8.92 -22.84 3.79
N SER A 420 8.13 -21.80 3.58
CA SER A 420 7.52 -21.46 2.29
C SER A 420 8.58 -21.19 1.23
N PHE A 421 9.65 -20.47 1.59
CA PHE A 421 10.77 -20.22 0.68
C PHE A 421 11.48 -21.52 0.28
N LEU A 422 11.69 -22.43 1.23
CA LEU A 422 12.23 -23.77 0.97
C LEU A 422 11.30 -24.57 0.05
N MET A 423 9.98 -24.54 0.28
CA MET A 423 9.01 -25.24 -0.56
C MET A 423 9.03 -24.74 -2.00
N VAL A 424 9.06 -23.43 -2.21
CA VAL A 424 9.19 -22.86 -3.55
C VAL A 424 10.47 -23.33 -4.23
N LEU A 425 11.60 -23.42 -3.52
CA LEU A 425 12.84 -23.96 -4.08
C LEU A 425 12.70 -25.44 -4.48
N LEU A 426 12.19 -26.30 -3.60
CA LEU A 426 11.99 -27.73 -3.87
C LEU A 426 11.10 -27.95 -5.11
N ILE A 427 9.95 -27.28 -5.17
CA ILE A 427 9.01 -27.34 -6.29
C ILE A 427 9.64 -26.81 -7.58
N THR A 428 10.43 -25.73 -7.49
CA THR A 428 11.10 -25.14 -8.64
C THR A 428 12.07 -26.13 -9.28
N PHE A 429 12.89 -26.81 -8.47
CA PHE A 429 13.85 -27.82 -8.91
C PHE A 429 13.23 -29.21 -9.19
N GLY A 430 11.93 -29.40 -8.94
CA GLY A 430 11.22 -30.64 -9.22
C GLY A 430 11.47 -31.75 -8.19
N PHE A 431 11.91 -31.39 -6.99
CA PHE A 431 11.97 -32.33 -5.87
C PHE A 431 10.56 -32.45 -5.27
N ASP A 432 9.87 -33.54 -5.61
CA ASP A 432 8.57 -33.86 -5.03
C ASP A 432 8.75 -34.77 -3.81
N LEU A 433 8.58 -34.20 -2.62
CA LEU A 433 8.66 -34.92 -1.35
C LEU A 433 7.30 -34.84 -0.68
N SER A 434 6.41 -35.79 -1.01
CA SER A 434 5.03 -35.85 -0.52
C SER A 434 4.90 -35.74 1.01
N PHE A 435 5.90 -36.21 1.77
CA PHE A 435 5.97 -36.01 3.22
C PHE A 435 6.12 -34.53 3.60
N VAL A 436 7.01 -33.81 2.94
CA VAL A 436 7.27 -32.38 3.23
C VAL A 436 6.04 -31.55 2.86
N ASP A 437 5.38 -31.85 1.75
CA ASP A 437 4.12 -31.23 1.34
C ASP A 437 3.04 -31.40 2.42
N LYS A 438 2.86 -32.61 2.96
CA LYS A 438 1.91 -32.87 4.05
C LYS A 438 2.26 -32.11 5.33
N VAL A 439 3.54 -32.05 5.70
CA VAL A 439 3.96 -31.30 6.90
C VAL A 439 3.70 -29.80 6.72
N TYR A 440 4.06 -29.24 5.57
CA TYR A 440 3.79 -27.83 5.27
C TYR A 440 2.29 -27.52 5.22
N ASP A 441 1.48 -28.41 4.65
CA ASP A 441 0.03 -28.29 4.62
C ASP A 441 -0.56 -28.26 6.03
N ILE A 442 -0.17 -29.19 6.91
CA ILE A 442 -0.63 -29.21 8.31
C ILE A 442 -0.28 -27.91 9.04
N VAL A 443 0.97 -27.44 8.91
CA VAL A 443 1.43 -26.22 9.58
C VAL A 443 0.68 -24.99 9.06
N THR A 444 0.49 -24.90 7.75
CA THR A 444 -0.21 -23.76 7.12
C THR A 444 -1.70 -23.77 7.47
N GLN A 445 -2.35 -24.93 7.44
CA GLN A 445 -3.75 -25.08 7.85
C GLN A 445 -3.96 -24.72 9.32
N LEU A 446 -3.02 -25.10 10.20
CA LEU A 446 -3.07 -24.70 11.60
C LEU A 446 -2.99 -23.17 11.73
N LEU A 447 -2.06 -22.53 11.02
CA LEU A 447 -1.96 -21.06 11.00
C LEU A 447 -3.26 -20.40 10.54
N LEU A 448 -3.80 -20.85 9.40
CA LEU A 448 -5.04 -20.29 8.83
C LEU A 448 -6.24 -20.47 9.77
N LYS A 449 -6.33 -21.61 10.46
CA LYS A 449 -7.37 -21.85 11.49
C LYS A 449 -7.23 -20.89 12.68
N VAL A 450 -6.00 -20.63 13.14
CA VAL A 450 -5.75 -19.67 14.23
C VAL A 450 -6.14 -18.25 13.79
N ILE A 451 -5.83 -17.86 12.55
CA ILE A 451 -6.24 -16.57 11.98
C ILE A 451 -7.76 -16.47 11.89
N HIS A 452 -8.43 -17.52 11.40
CA HIS A 452 -9.89 -17.59 11.31
C HIS A 452 -10.54 -17.45 12.69
N TRP A 453 -9.98 -18.11 13.72
CA TRP A 453 -10.46 -17.99 15.09
C TRP A 453 -10.39 -16.56 15.62
N PHE A 454 -9.28 -15.84 15.36
CA PHE A 454 -9.17 -14.42 15.69
C PHE A 454 -10.13 -13.53 14.88
N ALA A 455 -10.40 -13.89 13.63
CA ALA A 455 -11.30 -13.13 12.76
C ALA A 455 -12.79 -13.22 13.19
N GLY A 456 -13.17 -14.28 13.90
CA GLY A 456 -14.52 -14.45 14.46
C GLY A 456 -14.79 -13.64 15.74
N ALA A 457 -13.79 -12.94 16.29
CA ALA A 457 -13.95 -12.08 17.46
C ALA A 457 -14.57 -10.72 17.10
N ASP A 458 -15.79 -10.75 16.55
CA ASP A 458 -16.51 -9.64 15.94
C ASP A 458 -16.70 -8.43 16.88
N VAL A 459 -16.81 -8.66 18.19
CA VAL A 459 -17.04 -7.62 19.22
C VAL A 459 -15.92 -6.57 19.27
N VAL A 460 -14.76 -6.91 18.73
CA VAL A 460 -13.51 -6.16 18.90
C VAL A 460 -13.05 -5.51 17.58
N PHE A 461 -13.80 -5.74 16.50
CA PHE A 461 -13.56 -5.11 15.21
C PHE A 461 -14.47 -3.89 15.06
N ILE A 462 -13.86 -2.71 14.90
CA ILE A 462 -14.59 -1.45 14.73
C ILE A 462 -14.45 -1.03 13.26
N GLU A 463 -15.60 -0.89 12.60
CA GLU A 463 -15.72 -0.44 11.22
C GLU A 463 -16.24 1.01 11.15
N SER A 464 -16.12 1.60 9.97
CA SER A 464 -16.65 2.92 9.62
C SER A 464 -16.17 4.07 10.50
N ILE A 465 -14.89 4.06 10.91
CA ILE A 465 -14.30 5.14 11.71
C ILE A 465 -14.04 6.37 10.81
N PRO A 466 -14.74 7.50 11.01
CA PRO A 466 -14.49 8.71 10.24
C PRO A 466 -13.16 9.34 10.64
N MET A 467 -12.31 9.64 9.66
CA MET A 467 -11.10 10.42 9.84
C MET A 467 -10.86 11.36 8.66
N ASN A 468 -10.67 12.64 8.96
CA ASN A 468 -10.25 13.67 8.02
C ASN A 468 -8.77 13.99 8.20
N LEU A 469 -8.14 14.63 7.20
CA LEU A 469 -6.71 14.96 7.24
C LEU A 469 -6.29 15.78 8.48
N ILE A 470 -7.14 16.72 8.93
CA ILE A 470 -6.87 17.55 10.12
C ILE A 470 -6.88 16.70 11.41
N GLU A 471 -7.80 15.74 11.50
CA GLU A 471 -7.83 14.80 12.61
C GLU A 471 -6.60 13.89 12.60
N VAL A 472 -6.19 13.41 11.43
CA VAL A 472 -4.95 12.64 11.27
C VAL A 472 -3.76 13.43 11.80
N LEU A 473 -3.61 14.69 11.39
CA LEU A 473 -2.53 15.56 11.85
C LEU A 473 -2.57 15.79 13.38
N SER A 474 -3.76 16.08 13.94
CA SER A 474 -3.89 16.29 15.39
C SER A 474 -3.58 15.04 16.22
N VAL A 475 -4.04 13.86 15.80
CA VAL A 475 -3.69 12.58 16.47
C VAL A 475 -2.20 12.26 16.31
N SER A 476 -1.61 12.52 15.14
CA SER A 476 -0.16 12.34 14.94
C SER A 476 0.66 13.22 15.87
N ILE A 477 0.21 14.45 16.19
CA ILE A 477 0.84 15.31 17.20
C ILE A 477 0.72 14.69 18.60
N ALA A 478 -0.44 14.16 18.97
CA ALA A 478 -0.61 13.47 20.25
C ALA A 478 0.31 12.24 20.39
N ILE A 479 0.43 11.42 19.33
CA ILE A 479 1.36 10.28 19.29
C ILE A 479 2.82 10.75 19.36
N TYR A 480 3.17 11.85 18.71
CA TYR A 480 4.52 12.41 18.81
C TYR A 480 4.85 12.84 20.25
N MET A 481 3.91 13.50 20.93
CA MET A 481 4.04 13.93 22.33
C MET A 481 4.04 12.75 23.33
N LEU A 482 3.43 11.62 22.97
CA LEU A 482 3.41 10.41 23.79
C LEU A 482 4.81 9.95 24.19
N ARG A 483 5.82 10.09 23.30
CA ARG A 483 7.21 9.74 23.63
C ARG A 483 7.72 10.50 24.86
N ALA A 484 7.47 11.81 24.94
CA ALA A 484 7.94 12.63 26.05
C ALA A 484 7.32 12.19 27.38
N LEU A 485 6.03 11.83 27.34
CA LEU A 485 5.30 11.29 28.49
C LEU A 485 5.86 9.94 28.95
N ILE A 486 6.06 9.00 28.03
CA ILE A 486 6.59 7.65 28.31
C ILE A 486 8.04 7.73 28.85
N LEU A 487 8.87 8.65 28.34
CA LEU A 487 10.25 8.77 28.82
C LEU A 487 10.34 9.34 30.25
N LYS A 488 9.51 10.34 30.57
CA LYS A 488 9.48 11.01 31.87
C LYS A 488 8.06 11.48 32.18
N ILE A 489 7.42 10.78 33.11
CA ILE A 489 6.12 11.16 33.67
C ILE A 489 6.34 12.34 34.62
N ASN A 490 6.09 13.55 34.15
CA ASN A 490 6.09 14.77 34.94
C ASN A 490 4.88 15.64 34.56
N PHE A 491 4.57 16.65 35.38
CA PHE A 491 3.42 17.52 35.14
C PHE A 491 3.45 18.18 33.75
N LYS A 492 4.62 18.68 33.31
CA LYS A 492 4.77 19.31 31.99
C LYS A 492 4.46 18.38 30.82
N ASN A 493 5.01 17.17 30.80
CA ASN A 493 4.82 16.23 29.70
C ASN A 493 3.41 15.64 29.71
N SER A 494 2.85 15.38 30.90
CA SER A 494 1.46 14.97 31.07
C SER A 494 0.50 16.04 30.55
N MET A 495 0.71 17.30 30.96
CA MET A 495 -0.10 18.44 30.51
C MET A 495 0.00 18.61 28.99
N ASN A 496 1.20 18.57 28.41
CA ASN A 496 1.41 18.67 26.96
C ASN A 496 0.66 17.58 26.18
N PHE A 497 0.77 16.32 26.61
CA PHE A 497 0.06 15.22 25.99
C PHE A 497 -1.46 15.37 26.11
N THR A 498 -1.95 15.73 27.30
CA THR A 498 -3.38 15.98 27.54
C THR A 498 -3.90 17.13 26.67
N ILE A 499 -3.15 18.22 26.51
CA ILE A 499 -3.51 19.33 25.61
C ILE A 499 -3.64 18.84 24.17
N ALA A 500 -2.70 18.02 23.67
CA ALA A 500 -2.78 17.47 22.32
C ALA A 500 -4.00 16.55 22.14
N VAL A 501 -4.31 15.72 23.14
CA VAL A 501 -5.51 14.87 23.12
C VAL A 501 -6.79 15.71 23.14
N LEU A 502 -6.87 16.74 24.00
CA LEU A 502 -8.01 17.66 24.04
C LEU A 502 -8.17 18.42 22.72
N ALA A 503 -7.07 18.88 22.11
CA ALA A 503 -7.10 19.51 20.80
C ALA A 503 -7.67 18.57 19.73
N PHE A 504 -7.26 17.29 19.71
CA PHE A 504 -7.86 16.29 18.83
C PHE A 504 -9.37 16.11 19.09
N LEU A 505 -9.79 16.00 20.36
CA LEU A 505 -11.21 15.86 20.70
C LEU A 505 -12.03 17.08 20.24
N ILE A 506 -11.51 18.29 20.40
CA ILE A 506 -12.14 19.53 19.93
C ILE A 506 -12.30 19.50 18.40
N VAL A 507 -11.22 19.17 17.67
CA VAL A 507 -11.27 19.05 16.19
C VAL A 507 -12.30 18.00 15.77
N ARG A 508 -12.33 16.84 16.43
CA ARG A 508 -13.25 15.76 16.12
C ARG A 508 -14.71 16.13 16.38
N ILE A 509 -15.00 16.74 17.52
CA ILE A 509 -16.34 17.23 17.87
C ILE A 509 -16.77 18.32 16.88
N GLY A 510 -15.88 19.26 16.55
CA GLY A 510 -16.15 20.30 15.55
C GLY A 510 -16.50 19.72 14.18
N CYS A 511 -15.72 18.74 13.70
CA CYS A 511 -16.01 18.04 12.45
C CYS A 511 -17.37 17.30 12.50
N ASN A 512 -17.67 16.62 13.62
CA ASN A 512 -18.97 15.96 13.81
C ASN A 512 -20.14 16.95 13.71
N ILE A 513 -20.03 18.11 14.36
CA ILE A 513 -21.07 19.14 14.35
C ILE A 513 -21.28 19.66 12.92
N ILE A 514 -20.20 20.01 12.20
CA ILE A 514 -20.26 20.53 10.83
C ILE A 514 -20.93 19.51 9.90
N VAL A 515 -20.54 18.24 9.99
CA VAL A 515 -21.10 17.19 9.13
C VAL A 515 -22.55 16.90 9.49
N ASN A 516 -22.91 16.89 10.77
CA ASN A 516 -24.29 16.64 11.22
C ASN A 516 -25.25 17.75 10.80
N GLN A 517 -24.81 19.01 10.76
CA GLN A 517 -25.65 20.14 10.31
C GLN A 517 -25.97 20.09 8.81
N LYS A 518 -25.16 19.38 8.02
CA LYS A 518 -25.37 19.29 6.57
C LYS A 518 -26.48 18.30 6.24
N GLU A 519 -27.63 18.79 5.82
CA GLU A 519 -28.67 17.97 5.18
C GLU A 519 -28.33 17.80 3.70
N GLU A 520 -28.44 16.58 3.18
CA GLU A 520 -28.12 16.29 1.78
C GLU A 520 -29.03 15.19 1.21
N VAL A 521 -29.45 15.39 -0.04
CA VAL A 521 -30.17 14.40 -0.83
C VAL A 521 -29.35 14.09 -2.07
N LEU A 522 -28.94 12.82 -2.22
CA LEU A 522 -28.02 12.39 -3.29
C LEU A 522 -28.60 11.20 -4.06
N VAL A 523 -28.37 11.18 -5.38
CA VAL A 523 -28.73 10.06 -6.26
C VAL A 523 -27.47 9.34 -6.71
N HIS A 524 -27.15 8.25 -6.02
CA HIS A 524 -26.01 7.40 -6.30
C HIS A 524 -26.28 6.50 -7.50
N SER A 525 -25.28 6.31 -8.36
CA SER A 525 -25.36 5.37 -9.47
C SER A 525 -24.54 4.10 -9.16
N LEU A 526 -25.20 2.93 -9.18
CA LEU A 526 -24.53 1.63 -9.10
C LEU A 526 -24.92 0.78 -10.30
N SER A 527 -23.96 0.54 -11.19
CA SER A 527 -24.20 -0.15 -12.47
C SER A 527 -25.28 0.55 -13.32
N LYS A 528 -26.49 -0.02 -13.44
CA LYS A 528 -27.63 0.56 -14.17
C LYS A 528 -28.72 1.10 -13.25
N SER A 529 -28.55 0.97 -11.93
CA SER A 529 -29.57 1.33 -10.94
C SER A 529 -29.18 2.61 -10.21
N LYS A 530 -30.16 3.47 -9.95
CA LYS A 530 -30.02 4.67 -9.13
C LYS A 530 -30.51 4.38 -7.70
N ILE A 531 -29.82 4.92 -6.71
CA ILE A 531 -30.10 4.77 -5.28
C ILE A 531 -30.20 6.17 -4.69
N LEU A 532 -31.31 6.48 -4.03
CA LEU A 532 -31.51 7.79 -3.39
C LEU A 532 -31.09 7.71 -1.92
N SER A 533 -30.25 8.64 -1.45
CA SER A 533 -29.96 8.81 -0.04
C SER A 533 -30.49 10.15 0.45
N ILE A 534 -31.21 10.15 1.56
CA ILE A 534 -31.72 11.37 2.21
C ILE A 534 -31.12 11.42 3.61
N LYS A 535 -30.28 12.42 3.89
CA LYS A 535 -29.66 12.64 5.19
C LYS A 535 -30.31 13.84 5.88
N LYS A 536 -30.75 13.62 7.12
CA LYS A 536 -31.21 14.66 8.05
C LYS A 536 -30.49 14.49 9.37
N GLY A 537 -29.70 15.48 9.76
CA GLY A 537 -28.89 15.39 10.97
C GLY A 537 -27.90 14.23 10.93
N ASN A 538 -28.01 13.34 11.92
CA ASN A 538 -27.19 12.13 12.07
C ASN A 538 -27.85 10.85 11.55
N LYS A 539 -28.96 10.96 10.81
CA LYS A 539 -29.67 9.82 10.22
C LYS A 539 -29.67 9.92 8.70
N VAL A 540 -29.56 8.77 8.04
CA VAL A 540 -29.73 8.66 6.60
C VAL A 540 -30.70 7.54 6.25
N CYS A 541 -31.55 7.78 5.26
CA CYS A 541 -32.41 6.79 4.67
C CYS A 541 -31.98 6.52 3.22
N PHE A 542 -31.65 5.26 2.91
CA PHE A 542 -31.30 4.82 1.56
C PHE A 542 -32.49 4.10 0.93
N TRP A 543 -32.89 4.56 -0.26
CA TRP A 543 -33.97 3.99 -1.05
C TRP A 543 -33.36 3.17 -2.19
N ILE A 544 -33.43 1.85 -2.07
CA ILE A 544 -32.76 0.90 -2.96
C ILE A 544 -33.80 0.13 -3.78
N PRO A 545 -33.63 0.00 -5.11
CA PRO A 545 -34.50 -0.84 -5.92
C PRO A 545 -34.39 -2.33 -5.57
N ASP A 546 -35.52 -3.05 -5.53
CA ASP A 546 -35.58 -4.48 -5.18
C ASP A 546 -34.67 -5.39 -6.02
N SER A 547 -34.36 -4.97 -7.25
CA SER A 547 -33.48 -5.69 -8.18
C SER A 547 -32.00 -5.73 -7.76
N VAL A 548 -31.57 -4.90 -6.81
CA VAL A 548 -30.15 -4.72 -6.49
C VAL A 548 -29.74 -5.56 -5.28
N VAL A 549 -28.61 -6.27 -5.41
CA VAL A 549 -28.03 -7.05 -4.30
C VAL A 549 -27.62 -6.11 -3.16
N ARG A 550 -28.26 -6.28 -2.00
CA ARG A 550 -28.09 -5.43 -0.81
C ARG A 550 -26.63 -5.31 -0.37
N GLU A 551 -25.89 -6.43 -0.35
CA GLU A 551 -24.49 -6.48 0.06
C GLU A 551 -23.59 -5.57 -0.79
N LYS A 552 -23.84 -5.49 -2.10
CA LYS A 552 -23.05 -4.62 -3.00
C LYS A 552 -23.34 -3.15 -2.74
N VAL A 553 -24.57 -2.79 -2.40
CA VAL A 553 -24.92 -1.42 -2.05
C VAL A 553 -24.32 -1.03 -0.70
N LEU A 554 -24.33 -1.97 0.26
CA LEU A 554 -23.67 -1.79 1.56
C LEU A 554 -22.19 -1.47 1.37
N GLN A 555 -21.46 -2.36 0.69
CA GLN A 555 -20.01 -2.27 0.54
C GLN A 555 -19.53 -1.06 -0.29
N PHE A 556 -20.21 -0.72 -1.39
CA PHE A 556 -19.71 0.28 -2.34
C PHE A 556 -20.32 1.68 -2.18
N ILE A 557 -21.45 1.82 -1.46
CA ILE A 557 -22.15 3.10 -1.30
C ILE A 557 -22.38 3.42 0.18
N ILE A 558 -23.09 2.56 0.90
CA ILE A 558 -23.57 2.89 2.25
C ILE A 558 -22.43 2.98 3.25
N GLU A 559 -21.57 1.95 3.36
CA GLU A 559 -20.45 1.95 4.31
C GLU A 559 -19.48 3.11 4.07
N PRO A 560 -19.00 3.39 2.83
CA PRO A 560 -18.17 4.57 2.56
C PRO A 560 -18.88 5.88 2.87
N TYR A 561 -20.18 5.99 2.55
CA TYR A 561 -20.96 7.19 2.82
C TYR A 561 -21.12 7.42 4.33
N CYS A 562 -21.52 6.40 5.09
CA CYS A 562 -21.68 6.48 6.54
C CYS A 562 -20.34 6.80 7.22
N SER A 563 -19.24 6.21 6.75
CA SER A 563 -17.88 6.52 7.21
C SER A 563 -17.50 7.97 6.94
N SER A 564 -17.76 8.50 5.74
CA SER A 564 -17.43 9.90 5.43
C SER A 564 -18.32 10.90 6.13
N ARG A 565 -19.63 10.60 6.21
CA ARG A 565 -20.65 11.47 6.79
C ARG A 565 -20.90 11.24 8.27
N ARG A 566 -20.09 10.38 8.91
CA ARG A 566 -20.11 10.12 10.37
C ARG A 566 -21.48 9.69 10.88
N ILE A 567 -22.10 8.77 10.14
CA ILE A 567 -23.47 8.32 10.39
C ILE A 567 -23.43 6.96 11.06
N ASP A 568 -23.95 6.90 12.27
CA ASP A 568 -24.04 5.66 13.05
C ASP A 568 -25.31 4.87 12.75
N HIS A 569 -26.39 5.56 12.33
CA HIS A 569 -27.70 4.98 12.12
C HIS A 569 -28.20 5.25 10.70
N PHE A 570 -28.34 4.18 9.92
CA PHE A 570 -28.94 4.24 8.60
C PHE A 570 -30.15 3.31 8.50
N GLU A 571 -31.14 3.74 7.73
CA GLU A 571 -32.28 2.91 7.36
C GLU A 571 -32.21 2.58 5.87
N ILE A 572 -32.56 1.35 5.51
CA ILE A 572 -32.70 0.94 4.12
C ILE A 572 -34.19 0.72 3.85
N LYS A 573 -34.72 1.44 2.87
CA LYS A 573 -36.06 1.25 2.32
C LYS A 573 -35.96 0.70 0.91
N GLN A 574 -36.86 -0.23 0.60
CA GLN A 574 -36.97 -0.84 -0.71
C GLN A 574 -37.97 -0.07 -1.57
N ILE A 575 -37.63 0.11 -2.84
CA ILE A 575 -38.54 0.67 -3.84
C ILE A 575 -38.79 -0.30 -4.98
N PRO A 576 -40.04 -0.36 -5.49
CA PRO A 576 -40.34 -1.13 -6.68
C PRO A 576 -39.47 -0.68 -7.86
N PHE A 577 -38.93 -1.63 -8.63
CA PHE A 577 -38.10 -1.34 -9.80
C PHE A 577 -38.84 -0.53 -10.90
N SER A 578 -40.18 -0.47 -10.87
CA SER A 578 -40.98 0.34 -11.78
C SER A 578 -40.91 1.85 -11.50
N THR A 579 -40.41 2.26 -10.33
CA THR A 579 -40.35 3.67 -9.90
C THR A 579 -39.52 4.51 -10.86
N LYS A 580 -40.14 5.53 -11.48
CA LYS A 580 -39.47 6.46 -12.40
C LYS A 580 -38.97 7.73 -11.71
N LYS A 581 -39.71 8.24 -10.73
CA LYS A 581 -39.46 9.51 -10.05
C LYS A 581 -39.78 9.39 -8.57
N ILE A 582 -38.98 10.04 -7.72
CA ILE A 582 -39.25 10.23 -6.30
C ILE A 582 -39.36 11.74 -6.07
N VAL A 583 -40.41 12.19 -5.39
CA VAL A 583 -40.57 13.59 -5.03
C VAL A 583 -40.25 13.75 -3.55
N PHE A 584 -39.33 14.65 -3.23
CA PHE A 584 -38.95 14.97 -1.86
C PHE A 584 -38.73 16.48 -1.74
N GLU A 585 -39.43 17.13 -0.79
CA GLU A 585 -39.38 18.59 -0.57
C GLU A 585 -39.52 19.40 -1.87
N ASP A 586 -40.55 19.08 -2.66
CA ASP A 586 -40.88 19.69 -3.96
C ASP A 586 -39.81 19.55 -5.07
N GLN A 587 -38.76 18.75 -4.83
CA GLN A 587 -37.78 18.38 -5.84
C GLN A 587 -38.03 16.98 -6.40
N ILE A 588 -37.91 16.86 -7.72
CA ILE A 588 -38.14 15.61 -8.45
C ILE A 588 -36.79 14.93 -8.74
N TYR A 589 -36.61 13.73 -8.19
CA TYR A 589 -35.43 12.90 -8.40
C TYR A 589 -35.74 11.78 -9.40
N GLU A 590 -35.09 11.80 -10.56
CA GLU A 590 -35.30 10.79 -11.62
C GLU A 590 -34.50 9.51 -11.34
N MET A 591 -35.21 8.40 -11.17
CA MET A 591 -34.67 7.08 -10.81
C MET A 591 -34.42 6.15 -12.00
N LYS A 592 -34.87 6.55 -13.21
CA LYS A 592 -34.56 5.88 -14.49
C LYS A 592 -33.85 6.81 -15.46
#